data_AF-A0A376TRN2-F1
#
_entry.id   AF-A0A376TRN2-F1
#
_cell.length_a   1.000
_cell.length_b   1.000
_cell.length_c   1.000
_cell.angle_alpha   90.00
_cell.angle_beta   90.00
_cell.angle_gamma   90.00
#
_symmetry.space_group_name_H-M   'P 1'
#
loop_
_entity.id
_entity.type
_entity.pdbx_description
1 polymer ?
#
loop_
_entity_poly.entity_id
_entity_poly.type
_entity_poly.pdbx_seq_one_letter_code
_entity_poly.pdbx_strand_id
1 'polypeptide(L)'
;METPQPDKTGMHILLKLASLVVILAGIHAAANIIVQLLLALFFAIVLNPLVTWFIRRGVQRPVAITIVVVVMLIALTALVGVLAASFNEFISMLPKFNKELTRKLFKLQEMLPFLNLHMSPERMLQRMDSEKVVTFTTALMTGLSGAMASMLLLVMTVVFMLFEVRHVPYKMRFALNNPQIHIAGLHPRT
;
A
#
# COMPACT_ATOMS: atom_id res chain seq x y z
N MET A 1 36.28 -48.44 -13.12
CA MET A 1 35.62 -47.45 -12.26
C MET A 1 34.82 -46.54 -13.18
N GLU A 2 33.57 -46.89 -13.46
CA GLU A 2 32.70 -46.02 -14.26
C GLU A 2 32.16 -44.92 -13.36
N THR A 3 32.49 -43.67 -13.68
CA THR A 3 31.92 -42.50 -13.01
C THR A 3 30.50 -42.31 -13.55
N PRO A 4 29.47 -42.14 -12.69
CA PRO A 4 28.11 -41.94 -13.17
C PRO A 4 28.05 -40.62 -13.95
N GLN A 5 27.73 -40.67 -15.24
CA GLN A 5 27.52 -39.46 -16.02
C GLN A 5 26.36 -38.65 -15.41
N PRO A 6 26.50 -37.33 -15.23
CA PRO A 6 25.43 -36.50 -14.69
C PRO A 6 24.23 -36.57 -15.63
N ASP A 7 23.07 -36.92 -15.09
CA ASP A 7 21.83 -36.99 -15.84
C ASP A 7 21.48 -35.59 -16.37
N LYS A 8 21.75 -35.37 -17.67
CA LYS A 8 21.51 -34.11 -18.38
C LYS A 8 20.05 -33.68 -18.24
N THR A 9 19.14 -34.64 -18.12
CA THR A 9 17.71 -34.41 -17.89
C THR A 9 17.47 -33.74 -16.54
N GLY A 10 18.08 -34.27 -15.47
CA GLY A 10 18.03 -33.68 -14.13
C GLY A 10 18.58 -32.26 -14.09
N MET A 11 19.70 -32.00 -14.78
CA MET A 11 20.28 -30.65 -14.89
C MET A 11 19.34 -29.66 -15.59
N HIS A 12 18.72 -30.06 -16.71
CA HIS A 12 17.78 -29.20 -17.43
C HIS A 12 16.49 -28.93 -16.63
N ILE A 13 16.00 -29.92 -15.87
CA ILE A 13 14.84 -29.75 -14.99
C ILE A 13 15.17 -28.77 -13.85
N LEU A 14 16.33 -28.94 -13.21
CA LEU A 14 16.82 -28.03 -12.17
C LEU A 14 16.98 -26.60 -12.70
N LEU A 15 17.54 -26.42 -13.90
CA LEU A 15 17.70 -25.10 -14.52
C LEU A 15 16.35 -24.43 -14.82
N LYS A 16 15.36 -25.20 -15.31
CA LYS A 16 13.99 -24.70 -15.56
C LYS A 16 13.26 -24.32 -14.27
N LEU A 17 13.45 -25.09 -13.20
CA LEU A 17 12.90 -24.75 -11.89
C LEU A 17 13.59 -23.51 -11.31
N ALA A 18 14.92 -23.42 -11.41
CA ALA A 18 15.66 -22.25 -10.96
C ALA A 18 15.23 -20.99 -11.72
N SER A 19 15.08 -21.05 -13.05
CA SER A 19 14.60 -19.90 -13.83
C SER A 19 13.16 -19.52 -13.49
N LEU A 20 12.27 -20.50 -13.28
CA LEU A 20 10.90 -20.25 -12.83
C LEU A 20 10.88 -19.53 -11.47
N VAL A 21 11.66 -20.01 -10.49
CA VAL A 21 11.76 -19.39 -9.16
C VAL A 21 12.31 -17.96 -9.26
N VAL A 22 13.34 -17.73 -10.07
CA VAL A 22 13.90 -16.38 -10.27
C VAL A 22 12.87 -15.43 -10.90
N ILE A 23 12.13 -15.88 -11.90
CA ILE A 23 11.06 -15.08 -12.53
C ILE A 23 9.97 -14.75 -11.52
N LEU A 24 9.48 -15.74 -10.77
CA LEU A 24 8.44 -15.55 -9.75
C LEU A 24 8.92 -14.62 -8.62
N ALA A 25 10.16 -14.78 -8.15
CA ALA A 25 10.76 -13.92 -7.15
C ALA A 25 10.92 -12.48 -7.67
N GLY A 26 11.33 -12.31 -8.93
CA GLY A 26 11.44 -11.01 -9.58
C GLY A 26 10.09 -10.30 -9.69
N ILE A 27 9.05 -11.00 -10.13
CA ILE A 27 7.69 -10.46 -10.20
C ILE A 27 7.18 -10.11 -8.80
N HIS A 28 7.38 -10.97 -7.81
CA HIS A 28 6.96 -10.71 -6.43
C HIS A 28 7.69 -9.50 -5.83
N ALA A 29 9.00 -9.36 -6.07
CA ALA A 29 9.79 -8.22 -5.64
C ALA A 29 9.34 -6.91 -6.31
N ALA A 30 8.95 -6.96 -7.58
CA ALA A 30 8.42 -5.80 -8.31
C ALA A 30 6.95 -5.48 -7.98
N ALA A 31 6.21 -6.40 -7.37
CA ALA A 31 4.77 -6.29 -7.16
C ALA A 31 4.37 -5.00 -6.43
N ASN A 32 5.11 -4.62 -5.39
CA ASN A 32 4.82 -3.39 -4.63
C ASN A 32 4.87 -2.13 -5.51
N ILE A 33 5.86 -2.04 -6.41
CA ILE A 33 6.01 -0.91 -7.34
C ILE A 33 4.91 -0.95 -8.40
N ILE A 34 4.64 -2.13 -8.96
CA ILE A 34 3.60 -2.31 -9.99
C ILE A 34 2.22 -1.94 -9.43
N VAL A 35 1.87 -2.43 -8.24
CA VAL A 35 0.59 -2.12 -7.58
C VAL A 35 0.46 -0.62 -7.33
N GLN A 36 1.51 0.02 -6.82
CA GLN A 36 1.54 1.48 -6.59
C GLN A 36 1.31 2.26 -7.90
N LEU A 37 2.01 1.87 -8.97
CA LEU A 37 1.89 2.52 -10.28
C LEU A 37 0.49 2.33 -10.88
N LEU A 38 -0.08 1.12 -10.77
CA LEU A 38 -1.43 0.82 -11.24
C LEU A 38 -2.48 1.63 -10.46
N LEU A 39 -2.33 1.73 -9.14
CA LEU A 39 -3.21 2.54 -8.31
C LEU A 39 -3.12 4.03 -8.68
N ALA A 40 -1.90 4.54 -8.90
CA ALA A 40 -1.70 5.91 -9.34
C ALA A 40 -2.28 6.17 -10.75
N LEU A 41 -2.14 5.21 -11.68
CA LEU A 41 -2.76 5.28 -13.00
C LEU A 41 -4.28 5.32 -12.90
N PHE A 42 -4.86 4.46 -12.05
CA PHE A 42 -6.30 4.45 -11.80
C PHE A 42 -6.79 5.82 -11.32
N PHE A 43 -6.15 6.39 -10.30
CA PHE A 43 -6.48 7.75 -9.83
C PHE A 43 -6.28 8.79 -10.93
N ALA A 44 -5.19 8.74 -11.70
CA ALA A 44 -4.95 9.68 -12.79
C ALA A 44 -6.07 9.62 -13.85
N ILE A 45 -6.56 8.43 -14.20
CA ILE A 45 -7.69 8.25 -15.12
C ILE A 45 -8.97 8.85 -14.52
N VAL A 46 -9.27 8.56 -13.25
CA VAL A 46 -10.47 9.06 -12.55
C VAL A 46 -10.45 10.57 -12.37
N LEU A 47 -9.27 11.17 -12.15
CA LEU A 47 -9.09 12.60 -11.90
C LEU A 47 -8.92 13.43 -13.18
N ASN A 48 -8.53 12.82 -14.30
CA ASN A 48 -8.33 13.54 -15.57
C ASN A 48 -9.59 14.28 -16.09
N PRO A 49 -10.83 13.80 -15.92
CA PRO A 49 -12.04 14.58 -16.21
C PRO A 49 -12.10 15.89 -15.43
N LEU A 50 -11.75 15.87 -14.12
CA LEU A 50 -11.70 17.07 -13.29
C LEU A 50 -10.62 18.04 -13.79
N VAL A 51 -9.42 17.53 -14.09
CA VAL A 51 -8.34 18.34 -14.66
C VAL A 51 -8.77 18.99 -15.98
N THR A 52 -9.43 18.22 -16.85
CA THR A 52 -9.92 18.70 -18.15
C THR A 52 -11.00 19.76 -17.98
N TRP A 53 -11.88 19.62 -16.99
CA TRP A 53 -12.90 20.61 -16.68
C TRP A 53 -12.29 21.96 -16.24
N PHE A 54 -11.23 21.95 -15.42
CA PHE A 54 -10.49 23.16 -15.07
C PHE A 54 -9.80 23.80 -16.28
N ILE A 55 -9.20 22.99 -17.16
CA ILE A 55 -8.59 23.47 -18.41
C ILE A 55 -9.63 24.14 -19.31
N ARG A 56 -10.85 23.57 -19.43
CA ARG A 56 -11.95 24.17 -20.20
C ARG A 56 -12.40 25.52 -19.65
N ARG A 57 -12.19 25.80 -18.37
CA ARG A 57 -12.42 27.11 -17.75
C ARG A 57 -11.26 28.12 -17.95
N GLY A 58 -10.26 27.77 -18.75
CA GLY A 58 -9.13 28.65 -19.06
C GLY A 58 -7.93 28.50 -18.11
N VAL A 59 -7.93 27.53 -17.20
CA VAL A 59 -6.79 27.28 -16.29
C VAL A 59 -5.68 26.55 -17.05
N GLN A 60 -4.43 27.03 -16.91
CA GLN A 60 -3.27 26.36 -17.48
C GLN A 60 -3.10 24.95 -16.88
N ARG A 61 -2.68 23.99 -17.70
CA ARG A 61 -2.65 22.57 -17.30
C ARG A 61 -1.86 22.27 -16.01
N PRO A 62 -0.65 22.81 -15.77
CA PRO A 62 0.07 22.57 -14.51
C PRO A 62 -0.75 23.04 -13.29
N VAL A 63 -1.37 24.21 -13.38
CA VAL A 63 -2.21 24.77 -12.32
C VAL A 63 -3.45 23.92 -12.07
N ALA A 64 -4.11 23.45 -13.13
CA ALA A 64 -5.26 22.55 -13.01
C ALA A 64 -4.89 21.23 -12.30
N ILE A 65 -3.73 20.65 -12.63
CA ILE A 65 -3.23 19.44 -11.96
C ILE A 65 -2.96 19.72 -10.48
N THR A 66 -2.26 20.81 -10.15
CA THR A 66 -1.96 21.19 -8.77
C THR A 66 -3.24 21.34 -7.95
N ILE A 67 -4.26 22.03 -8.47
CA ILE A 67 -5.56 22.20 -7.77
C ILE A 67 -6.20 20.84 -7.48
N VAL A 68 -6.31 19.97 -8.47
CA VAL A 68 -6.93 18.65 -8.31
C VAL A 68 -6.16 17.79 -7.31
N VAL A 69 -4.83 17.83 -7.35
CA VAL A 69 -3.95 17.11 -6.43
C VAL A 69 -4.09 17.62 -5.00
N VAL A 70 -4.15 18.94 -4.79
CA VAL A 70 -4.37 19.53 -3.47
C VAL A 70 -5.72 19.13 -2.89
N VAL A 71 -6.78 19.16 -3.71
CA VAL A 71 -8.11 18.70 -3.28
C VAL A 71 -8.09 17.21 -2.92
N MET A 72 -7.43 16.39 -3.73
CA MET A 72 -7.23 14.98 -3.44
C MET A 72 -6.48 14.76 -2.11
N LEU A 73 -5.39 15.49 -1.88
CA LEU A 73 -4.62 15.44 -0.62
C LEU A 73 -5.52 15.76 0.57
N ILE A 74 -6.27 16.86 0.51
CA ILE A 74 -7.19 17.26 1.58
C ILE A 74 -8.21 16.14 1.86
N ALA A 75 -8.81 15.58 0.80
CA ALA A 75 -9.81 14.52 0.94
C ALA A 75 -9.24 13.25 1.59
N LEU A 76 -8.06 12.79 1.14
CA LEU A 76 -7.42 11.61 1.72
C LEU A 76 -6.93 11.88 3.16
N THR A 77 -6.38 13.06 3.46
CA THR A 77 -5.95 13.40 4.82
C THR A 77 -7.15 13.50 5.76
N ALA A 78 -8.26 14.06 5.30
CA ALA A 78 -9.51 14.08 6.06
C ALA A 78 -10.01 12.66 6.34
N LEU A 79 -9.97 11.76 5.35
CA LEU A 79 -10.35 10.36 5.52
C LEU A 79 -9.47 9.66 6.57
N VAL A 80 -8.16 9.83 6.50
CA VAL A 80 -7.22 9.28 7.50
C VAL A 80 -7.48 9.88 8.88
N GLY A 81 -7.75 11.18 8.96
CA GLY A 81 -8.09 11.85 10.21
C GLY A 81 -9.36 11.31 10.86
N VAL A 82 -10.42 11.07 10.08
CA VAL A 82 -11.66 10.44 10.58
C VAL A 82 -11.40 9.02 11.06
N LEU A 83 -10.65 8.22 10.29
CA LEU A 83 -10.29 6.87 10.72
C LEU A 83 -9.46 6.88 12.01
N ALA A 84 -8.48 7.77 12.11
CA ALA A 84 -7.66 7.94 13.31
C ALA A 84 -8.51 8.30 14.53
N ALA A 85 -9.47 9.22 14.36
CA ALA A 85 -10.40 9.61 15.40
C ALA A 85 -11.26 8.42 15.86
N SER A 86 -11.82 7.65 14.92
CA SER A 86 -12.60 6.45 15.23
C SER A 86 -11.79 5.39 15.99
N PHE A 87 -10.52 5.18 15.62
CA PHE A 87 -9.63 4.28 16.35
C PHE A 87 -9.32 4.79 17.76
N ASN A 88 -9.04 6.09 17.91
CA ASN A 88 -8.77 6.68 19.22
C ASN A 88 -10.00 6.59 20.14
N GLU A 89 -11.18 6.85 19.61
CA GLU A 89 -12.45 6.67 20.33
C GLU A 89 -12.64 5.21 20.76
N PHE A 90 -12.41 4.26 19.86
CA PHE A 90 -12.46 2.83 20.18
C PHE A 90 -11.51 2.45 21.33
N ILE A 91 -10.26 2.94 21.32
CA ILE A 91 -9.31 2.71 22.41
C ILE A 91 -9.82 3.28 23.73
N SER A 92 -10.39 4.49 23.70
CA SER A 92 -10.94 5.13 24.91
C SER A 92 -12.13 4.36 25.50
N MET A 93 -12.86 3.60 24.67
CA MET A 93 -13.98 2.77 25.09
C MET A 93 -13.55 1.38 25.56
N LEU A 94 -12.38 0.86 25.15
CA LEU A 94 -11.89 -0.47 25.55
C LEU A 94 -11.92 -0.71 27.07
N PRO A 95 -11.47 0.20 27.95
CA PRO A 95 -11.53 -0.02 29.39
C PRO A 95 -12.97 -0.14 29.90
N LYS A 96 -13.91 0.61 29.32
CA LYS A 96 -15.33 0.55 29.69
C LYS A 96 -15.96 -0.79 29.28
N PHE A 97 -15.69 -1.24 28.06
CA PHE A 97 -16.11 -2.57 27.59
C PHE A 97 -15.56 -3.68 28.49
N ASN A 98 -14.26 -3.63 28.83
CA ASN A 98 -13.66 -4.61 29.74
C ASN A 98 -14.36 -4.64 31.10
N LYS A 99 -14.63 -3.48 31.72
CA LYS A 99 -15.35 -3.41 32.99
C LYS A 99 -16.77 -4.01 32.91
N GLU A 100 -17.50 -3.73 31.83
CA GLU A 100 -18.84 -4.31 31.63
C GLU A 100 -18.79 -5.82 31.37
N LEU A 101 -17.84 -6.29 30.56
CA LEU A 101 -17.58 -7.71 30.32
C LEU A 101 -17.27 -8.43 31.64
N THR A 102 -16.35 -7.90 32.43
CA THR A 102 -16.02 -8.44 33.75
C THR A 102 -17.24 -8.47 34.66
N ARG A 103 -18.06 -7.40 34.70
CA ARG A 103 -19.28 -7.36 35.51
C ARG A 103 -20.34 -8.39 35.07
N LYS A 104 -20.49 -8.61 33.76
CA LYS A 104 -21.39 -9.63 33.22
C LYS A 104 -20.88 -11.04 33.53
N LEU A 105 -19.56 -11.26 33.45
CA LEU A 105 -18.92 -12.51 33.84
C LEU A 105 -19.13 -12.80 35.33
N PHE A 106 -19.00 -11.81 36.20
CA PHE A 106 -19.30 -11.96 37.63
C PHE A 106 -20.76 -12.35 37.88
N LYS A 107 -21.72 -11.70 37.21
CA LYS A 107 -23.14 -12.08 37.32
C LYS A 107 -23.41 -13.51 36.83
N LEU A 108 -22.75 -13.92 35.73
CA LEU A 108 -22.85 -15.28 35.22
C LEU A 108 -22.25 -16.30 36.19
N GLN A 109 -21.13 -15.97 36.84
CA GLN A 109 -20.49 -16.82 37.85
C GLN A 109 -21.37 -16.98 39.10
N GLU A 110 -22.03 -15.90 39.54
CA GLU A 110 -22.95 -15.93 40.68
C GLU A 110 -24.19 -16.81 40.39
N MET A 111 -24.63 -16.87 39.13
CA MET A 111 -25.71 -17.76 38.69
C MET A 111 -25.26 -19.21 38.45
N LEU A 112 -23.96 -19.47 38.26
CA LEU A 112 -23.37 -20.79 37.99
C LEU A 112 -22.16 -21.05 38.90
N PRO A 113 -22.38 -21.32 40.21
CA PRO A 113 -21.32 -21.52 41.20
C PRO A 113 -20.43 -22.74 40.94
N PHE A 114 -20.79 -23.62 40.01
CA PHE A 114 -20.00 -24.79 39.61
C PHE A 114 -18.83 -24.44 38.68
N LEU A 115 -18.82 -23.24 38.09
CA LEU A 115 -17.73 -22.77 37.22
C LEU A 115 -16.65 -22.08 38.06
N ASN A 116 -15.78 -22.89 38.64
CA ASN A 116 -14.74 -22.47 39.58
C ASN A 116 -13.55 -21.74 38.89
N LEU A 117 -13.82 -20.64 38.18
CA LEU A 117 -12.79 -19.79 37.57
C LEU A 117 -12.09 -18.96 38.66
N HIS A 118 -11.00 -19.50 39.21
CA HIS A 118 -10.08 -18.87 40.17
C HIS A 118 -9.23 -17.71 39.56
N MET A 119 -9.67 -17.08 38.48
CA MET A 119 -8.92 -15.98 37.87
C MET A 119 -9.27 -14.68 38.60
N SER A 120 -8.43 -14.28 39.57
CA SER A 120 -8.47 -12.99 40.25
C SER A 120 -8.45 -11.83 39.24
N PRO A 121 -9.59 -11.17 38.96
CA PRO A 121 -9.70 -10.19 37.88
C PRO A 121 -8.93 -8.92 38.18
N GLU A 122 -8.66 -8.59 39.45
CA GLU A 122 -7.86 -7.43 39.82
C GLU A 122 -6.43 -7.51 39.25
N ARG A 123 -5.82 -8.71 39.18
CA ARG A 123 -4.47 -8.87 38.60
C ARG A 123 -4.45 -8.90 37.08
N MET A 124 -5.55 -9.27 36.43
CA MET A 124 -5.69 -9.15 34.97
C MET A 124 -5.93 -7.70 34.56
N LEU A 125 -6.76 -6.94 35.30
CA LEU A 125 -6.98 -5.51 35.08
C LEU A 125 -5.72 -4.68 35.30
N GLN A 126 -4.94 -4.97 36.35
CA GLN A 126 -3.76 -4.17 36.70
C GLN A 126 -2.53 -4.42 35.80
N ARG A 127 -2.45 -5.56 35.10
CA ARG A 127 -1.38 -5.86 34.12
C ARG A 127 -1.81 -5.65 32.65
N MET A 128 -3.10 -5.59 32.33
CA MET A 128 -3.56 -5.36 30.96
C MET A 128 -3.60 -3.89 30.53
N ASP A 129 -3.59 -2.93 31.46
CA ASP A 129 -4.02 -1.56 31.14
C ASP A 129 -2.94 -0.60 30.60
N SER A 130 -1.64 -0.79 30.86
CA SER A 130 -0.62 0.16 30.35
C SER A 130 0.17 -0.37 29.16
N GLU A 131 0.75 -1.56 29.26
CA GLU A 131 1.71 -2.03 28.24
C GLU A 131 1.02 -2.36 26.90
N LYS A 132 -0.15 -3.01 26.95
CA LYS A 132 -0.93 -3.34 25.74
C LYS A 132 -1.55 -2.11 25.11
N VAL A 133 -2.03 -1.16 25.92
CA VAL A 133 -2.61 0.10 25.44
C VAL A 133 -1.54 0.96 24.78
N VAL A 134 -0.35 1.08 25.38
CA VAL A 134 0.78 1.81 24.79
C VAL A 134 1.28 1.14 23.51
N THR A 135 1.42 -0.18 23.50
CA THR A 135 1.84 -0.93 22.30
C THR A 135 0.83 -0.77 21.15
N PHE A 136 -0.46 -0.85 21.44
CA PHE A 136 -1.52 -0.66 20.45
C PHE A 136 -1.57 0.79 19.94
N THR A 137 -1.45 1.77 20.83
CA THR A 137 -1.36 3.20 20.47
C THR A 137 -0.14 3.45 19.59
N THR A 138 1.01 2.84 19.90
CA THR A 138 2.24 2.94 19.12
C THR A 138 2.10 2.28 17.76
N ALA A 139 1.47 1.10 17.68
CA ALA A 139 1.18 0.42 16.42
C ALA A 139 0.24 1.24 15.53
N LEU A 140 -0.78 1.88 16.11
CA LEU A 140 -1.66 2.78 15.37
C LEU A 140 -0.93 4.04 14.90
N MET A 141 -0.14 4.69 15.75
CA MET A 141 0.69 5.85 15.38
C MET A 141 1.65 5.49 14.23
N THR A 142 2.29 4.33 14.31
CA THR A 142 3.21 3.83 13.29
C THR A 142 2.47 3.50 11.99
N GLY A 143 1.29 2.85 12.09
CA GLY A 143 0.44 2.57 10.94
C GLY A 143 -0.09 3.83 10.25
N LEU A 144 -0.50 4.83 11.03
CA LEU A 144 -0.91 6.15 10.55
C LEU A 144 0.23 6.88 9.85
N SER A 145 1.41 6.93 10.48
CA SER A 145 2.61 7.52 9.89
C SER A 145 3.00 6.82 8.58
N GLY A 146 2.97 5.48 8.57
CA GLY A 146 3.20 4.68 7.37
C GLY A 146 2.19 4.98 6.27
N ALA A 147 0.89 5.09 6.60
CA ALA A 147 -0.15 5.45 5.66
C ALA A 147 0.05 6.86 5.08
N MET A 148 0.46 7.83 5.90
CA MET A 148 0.80 9.19 5.42
C MET A 148 1.98 9.15 4.44
N ALA A 149 3.03 8.37 4.72
CA ALA A 149 4.15 8.20 3.80
C ALA A 149 3.73 7.54 2.47
N SER A 150 2.95 6.46 2.53
CA SER A 150 2.40 5.80 1.34
C SER A 150 1.50 6.73 0.52
N MET A 151 0.71 7.56 1.20
CA MET A 151 -0.14 8.56 0.57
C MET A 151 0.66 9.65 -0.14
N LEU A 152 1.74 10.14 0.46
CA LEU A 152 2.65 11.08 -0.20
C LEU A 152 3.26 10.46 -1.47
N LEU A 153 3.76 9.23 -1.38
CA LEU A 153 4.29 8.51 -2.55
C LEU A 153 3.24 8.32 -3.64
N LEU A 154 2.01 7.99 -3.25
CA LEU A 154 0.87 7.84 -4.15
C LEU A 154 0.59 9.15 -4.86
N VAL A 155 0.49 10.25 -4.13
CA VAL A 155 0.22 11.57 -4.69
C VAL A 155 1.32 12.01 -5.64
N MET A 156 2.59 11.82 -5.29
CA MET A 156 3.71 12.11 -6.19
C MET A 156 3.63 11.29 -7.47
N THR A 157 3.28 10.01 -7.38
CA THR A 157 3.14 9.14 -8.55
C THR A 157 1.92 9.54 -9.40
N VAL A 158 0.80 9.93 -8.78
CA VAL A 158 -0.39 10.45 -9.48
C VAL A 158 -0.08 11.74 -10.21
N VAL A 159 0.66 12.66 -9.57
CA VAL A 159 1.14 13.90 -10.21
C VAL A 159 1.93 13.55 -11.47
N PHE A 160 2.95 12.69 -11.32
CA PHE A 160 3.77 12.22 -12.44
C PHE A 160 2.90 11.62 -13.56
N MET A 161 1.96 10.74 -13.22
CA MET A 161 1.05 10.11 -14.19
C MET A 161 0.13 11.12 -14.88
N LEU A 162 -0.42 12.12 -14.18
CA LEU A 162 -1.24 13.18 -14.80
C LEU A 162 -0.44 14.04 -15.79
N PHE A 163 0.86 14.21 -15.56
CA PHE A 163 1.77 14.84 -16.51
C PHE A 163 2.11 13.91 -17.69
N GLU A 164 2.48 12.66 -17.42
CA GLU A 164 2.99 11.69 -18.39
C GLU A 164 1.90 11.16 -19.34
N VAL A 165 0.67 10.88 -18.85
CA VAL A 165 -0.42 10.15 -19.56
C VAL A 165 -0.72 10.67 -20.97
N ARG A 166 -0.52 11.97 -21.26
CA ARG A 166 -0.73 12.52 -22.61
C ARG A 166 0.50 12.48 -23.51
N HIS A 167 1.70 12.35 -22.96
CA HIS A 167 2.96 12.26 -23.70
C HIS A 167 3.31 10.81 -24.07
N VAL A 168 2.85 9.82 -23.30
CA VAL A 168 3.07 8.39 -23.57
C VAL A 168 2.63 7.97 -24.99
N PRO A 169 1.38 8.22 -25.45
CA PRO A 169 0.97 7.81 -26.79
C PRO A 169 1.73 8.55 -27.90
N TYR A 170 2.14 9.80 -27.66
CA TYR A 170 2.95 10.57 -28.60
C TYR A 170 4.35 9.96 -28.75
N LYS A 171 5.01 9.62 -27.63
CA LYS A 171 6.30 8.94 -27.61
C LYS A 171 6.26 7.53 -28.19
N MET A 172 5.21 6.77 -27.89
CA MET A 172 5.03 5.41 -28.43
C MET A 172 4.78 5.43 -29.94
N ARG A 173 3.97 6.36 -30.45
CA ARG A 173 3.79 6.53 -31.90
C ARG A 173 5.10 6.91 -32.59
N PHE A 174 5.92 7.76 -31.97
CA PHE A 174 7.23 8.12 -32.52
C PHE A 174 8.22 6.94 -32.50
N ALA A 175 8.25 6.15 -31.42
CA ALA A 175 9.11 4.98 -31.30
C ALA A 175 8.70 3.82 -32.24
N LEU A 176 7.40 3.63 -32.46
CA LEU A 176 6.88 2.59 -33.35
C LEU A 176 6.94 2.99 -34.83
N ASN A 177 6.80 4.28 -35.17
CA ASN A 177 6.88 4.74 -36.57
C ASN A 177 8.31 4.98 -37.08
N ASN A 178 9.29 5.24 -36.21
CA ASN A 178 10.69 5.48 -36.62
C ASN A 178 11.70 4.56 -35.89
N PRO A 179 11.67 3.23 -36.14
CA PRO A 179 12.63 2.30 -35.52
C PRO A 179 14.06 2.37 -36.09
N GLN A 180 14.33 3.20 -37.12
CA GLN A 180 15.56 3.12 -37.94
C GLN A 180 16.64 4.18 -37.60
N ILE A 181 16.40 5.16 -36.72
CA ILE A 181 17.21 6.41 -36.72
C ILE A 181 18.52 6.33 -35.90
N HIS A 182 18.91 5.21 -35.28
CA HIS A 182 20.08 5.22 -34.36
C HIS A 182 21.24 4.26 -34.64
N ILE A 183 21.29 3.53 -35.75
CA ILE A 183 22.45 2.65 -36.07
C ILE A 183 23.24 3.13 -37.30
N ALA A 184 22.73 4.09 -38.09
CA ALA A 184 23.42 4.60 -39.28
C ALA A 184 24.49 5.69 -39.00
N GLY A 185 24.65 6.12 -37.74
CA GLY A 185 25.58 7.21 -37.36
C GLY A 185 26.95 6.76 -36.82
N LEU A 186 27.16 5.46 -36.58
CA LEU A 186 28.41 4.91 -36.01
C LEU A 186 29.29 4.27 -37.08
N HIS A 187 29.42 4.93 -38.24
CA HIS A 187 30.56 4.70 -39.12
C HIS A 187 31.62 5.76 -38.79
N PRO A 188 32.73 5.40 -38.12
CA PRO A 188 33.92 6.24 -38.19
C PRO A 188 34.29 6.34 -39.66
N ARG A 189 34.19 7.55 -40.22
CA ARG A 189 34.95 7.85 -41.42
C ARG A 189 36.39 8.03 -40.98
N THR A 190 37.24 7.17 -41.56
CA THR A 190 38.71 7.22 -41.62
C THR A 190 39.46 7.07 -40.32
#